data_AF-A0A1H9VFQ9-F1
#
_entry.id   AF-A0A1H9VFQ9-F1
#
_cell.length_a   1.000
_cell.length_b   1.000
_cell.length_c   1.000
_cell.angle_alpha   90.00
_cell.angle_beta   90.00
_cell.angle_gamma   90.00
#
_symmetry.space_group_name_H-M   'P 1'
#
loop_
_entity.id
_entity.type
_entity.pdbx_description
1 polymer ?
#
loop_
_entity_poly.entity_id
_entity_poly.type
_entity_poly.pdbx_seq_one_letter_code
_entity_poly.pdbx_strand_id
1 'polypeptide(L)' 'MLQEFARLAGAGVLVVPVARTYPLDRIREAAALSQPRRPGGKLVLVPPTGRSER' A
#
# COMPACT_ATOMS: atom_id res chain seq x y z
N MET A 1 16.34 -1.69 11.84
CA MET A 1 15.82 -2.67 10.86
C MET A 1 14.95 -2.03 9.79
N LEU A 2 13.81 -1.38 10.13
CA LEU A 2 12.90 -0.78 9.14
C LEU A 2 13.56 0.32 8.26
N GLN A 3 14.48 1.09 8.85
CA GLN A 3 15.22 2.14 8.13
C GLN A 3 16.04 1.60 6.96
N GLU A 4 16.58 0.39 7.06
CA GLU A 4 17.37 -0.21 5.98
C GLU A 4 16.47 -0.60 4.80
N PHE A 5 15.28 -1.14 5.06
CA PHE A 5 14.30 -1.41 4.01
C PHE A 5 13.83 -0.13 3.32
N ALA A 6 13.62 0.96 4.07
CA ALA A 6 13.27 2.25 3.51
C ALA A 6 14.40 2.79 2.61
N ARG A 7 15.66 2.69 3.06
CA ARG A 7 16.84 3.08 2.27
C ARG A 7 16.94 2.29 0.96
N LEU A 8 16.78 0.96 1.02
CA LEU A 8 16.82 0.09 -0.16
C LEU A 8 15.66 0.35 -1.12
N ALA A 9 14.47 0.66 -0.61
CA ALA A 9 13.32 1.04 -1.45
C ALA A 9 13.52 2.41 -2.11
N GLY A 10 14.04 3.40 -1.37
CA GLY A 10 14.38 4.73 -1.91
C GLY A 10 15.49 4.67 -2.95
N ALA A 11 16.42 3.72 -2.83
CA ALA A 11 17.46 3.46 -3.82
C ALA A 11 16.99 2.63 -5.03
N GLY A 12 15.72 2.19 -5.06
CA GLY A 12 15.18 1.34 -6.13
C GLY A 12 15.67 -0.11 -6.11
N VAL A 13 16.44 -0.51 -5.09
CA VAL A 13 16.97 -1.89 -4.93
C VAL A 13 15.90 -2.84 -4.42
N LEU A 14 15.04 -2.37 -3.50
CA LEU A 14 13.88 -3.11 -3.02
C LEU A 14 12.61 -2.58 -3.70
N VAL A 15 12.03 -3.40 -4.59
CA VAL A 15 10.78 -3.06 -5.27
C VAL A 15 9.61 -3.81 -4.63
N VAL A 16 8.55 -3.06 -4.32
CA VAL A 16 7.29 -3.63 -3.83
C VAL A 16 6.23 -3.46 -4.92
N PRO A 17 5.82 -4.55 -5.61
CA PRO A 17 4.80 -4.46 -6.64
C PRO A 17 3.47 -3.98 -6.05
N VAL A 18 2.91 -2.91 -6.60
CA VAL A 18 1.56 -2.45 -6.26
C VAL A 18 0.59 -3.03 -7.29
N ALA A 19 -0.28 -3.93 -6.83
CA ALA A 19 -1.26 -4.58 -7.69
C ALA A 19 -2.47 -3.69 -7.97
N ARG A 20 -2.92 -2.93 -6.96
CA ARG A 20 -4.05 -2.02 -7.07
C ARG A 20 -4.04 -0.97 -5.97
N THR A 21 -4.60 0.19 -6.30
CA THR A 21 -4.80 1.31 -5.38
C THR A 21 -6.29 1.57 -5.19
N TYR A 22 -6.69 1.84 -3.96
CA TYR A 22 -8.07 2.08 -3.54
C TYR A 22 -8.16 3.41 -2.80
N PRO A 23 -9.23 4.20 -2.97
CA PRO A 23 -9.53 5.24 -1.99
C PRO A 23 -9.86 4.59 -0.63
N LEU A 24 -9.52 5.28 0.46
CA LEU A 24 -9.62 4.73 1.82
C LEU A 24 -11.04 4.29 2.20
N ASP A 25 -12.06 4.96 1.68
CA ASP A 25 -13.48 4.62 1.88
C ASP A 25 -13.86 3.25 1.29
N ARG A 26 -13.07 2.70 0.36
CA ARG A 26 -13.25 1.37 -0.22
C ARG A 26 -12.44 0.27 0.47
N ILE A 27 -12.04 0.46 1.72
CA ILE A 27 -11.25 -0.52 2.49
C ILE A 27 -11.85 -1.93 2.51
N ARG A 28 -13.18 -2.06 2.56
CA ARG A 28 -13.86 -3.36 2.56
C ARG A 28 -13.64 -4.13 1.25
N GLU A 29 -13.65 -3.43 0.11
CA GLU A 29 -13.37 -4.01 -1.20
C GLU A 29 -11.90 -4.48 -1.29
N ALA A 30 -10.98 -3.63 -0.86
CA ALA A 30 -9.55 -3.98 -0.79
C ALA A 30 -9.30 -5.19 0.13
N ALA A 31 -9.99 -5.25 1.28
CA ALA A 31 -9.87 -6.37 2.21
C ALA A 31 -10.40 -7.68 1.62
N ALA A 32 -11.53 -7.66 0.92
CA ALA A 32 -12.08 -8.83 0.25
C ALA A 32 -11.10 -9.42 -0.78
N LEU A 33 -10.37 -8.57 -1.52
CA LEU A 33 -9.33 -9.01 -2.46
C LEU A 33 -8.02 -9.43 -1.80
N SER A 34 -7.74 -8.96 -0.59
CA SER A 34 -6.56 -9.34 0.19
C SER A 34 -6.69 -10.75 0.79
N GLN A 35 -7.89 -11.13 1.23
CA GLN A 35 -8.19 -12.39 1.92
C GLN A 35 -7.89 -13.68 1.13
N PRO A 36 -8.13 -13.80 -0.20
CA PRO A 36 -7.74 -14.99 -0.97
C PRO A 36 -6.22 -15.10 -1.22
N ARG A 37 -5.41 -14.28 -0.55
CA ARG A 37 -3.95 -14.36 -0.43
C ARG A 37 -3.12 -14.03 -1.65
N ARG A 38 -3.64 -13.67 -2.84
CA ARG A 38 -2.79 -13.12 -3.92
C ARG A 38 -3.52 -12.16 -4.88
N PRO A 39 -3.53 -10.85 -4.61
CA PRO A 39 -3.79 -9.84 -5.64
C PRO A 39 -2.61 -9.64 -6.62
N GLY A 40 -1.54 -10.45 -6.55
CA GLY A 40 -0.35 -10.29 -7.39
C GLY A 40 0.64 -9.21 -6.93
N GLY A 41 0.41 -8.61 -5.76
CA GLY A 41 1.21 -7.51 -5.20
C GLY A 41 0.59 -6.94 -3.92
N LYS A 42 1.01 -5.75 -3.50
CA LYS A 42 0.38 -5.00 -2.40
C LYS A 42 -0.82 -4.21 -2.90
N LEU A 43 -1.79 -4.04 -1.99
CA LEU A 43 -2.90 -3.11 -2.17
C LEU A 43 -2.56 -1.83 -1.39
N VAL A 44 -2.77 -0.67 -1.99
CA VAL A 44 -2.54 0.65 -1.36
C VAL A 44 -3.87 1.33 -1.13
N LEU A 45 -4.08 1.89 0.06
CA LEU A 45 -5.22 2.75 0.37
C LEU A 45 -4.77 4.21 0.35
N VAL A 46 -5.46 5.06 -0.41
CA VAL A 46 -5.17 6.48 -0.52
C VAL A 46 -6.16 7.26 0.36
N PRO A 47 -5.67 8.00 1.36
CA PRO A 47 -6.54 8.85 2.15
C PRO A 47 -7.12 9.99 1.29
N PRO A 48 -8.26 10.59 1.68
CA PRO A 48 -8.74 11.79 1.03
C PRO A 48 -7.66 12.87 1.05
N THR A 49 -7.52 13.62 -0.03
CA THR A 49 -6.63 14.79 -0.09
C THR A 49 -7.19 15.89 0.81
N GLY A 50 -6.75 15.85 2.07
CA GLY A 50 -6.94 16.85 3.10
C GLY A 50 -5.91 16.54 4.17
N ARG A 51 -5.13 17.52 4.60
CA ARG A 51 -4.25 17.35 5.76
C ARG A 51 -5.12 16.91 6.92
N SER A 52 -4.91 15.68 7.40
CA SER A 52 -5.41 15.31 8.72
C SER A 52 -4.55 16.08 9.72
N GLU A 53 -4.93 17.32 10.02
CA GLU A 53 -4.43 18.04 11.18
C GLU A 53 -4.97 17.33 12.42
N ARG A 54 -4.16 16.41 12.95
CA ARG A 54 -4.26 15.92 14.32
C ARG A 54 -2.85 15.92 14.90
#